data_AF-A0A420DXH7-F1
#
_entry.id   AF-A0A420DXH7-F1
#
_cell.length_a   1.000
_cell.length_b   1.000
_cell.length_c   1.000
_cell.angle_alpha   90.00
_cell.angle_beta   90.00
_cell.angle_gamma   90.00
#
_symmetry.space_group_name_H-M   'P 1'
#
loop_
_entity.id
_entity.type
_entity.pdbx_description
1 polymer ?
#
loop_
_entity_poly.entity_id
_entity_poly.type
_entity_poly.pdbx_seq_one_letter_code
_entity_poly.pdbx_strand_id
1 'polypeptide(L)'
;MKLKFLSILCLILIAATSCDDSTSNEFMDANPDAVARYIKTITIVSAQDNEEDTTITINYDDNDRVSSITDGTETSLFVYENNQLSNVTDGGETMSVEELYESPYDAFETGEVINYDNNGNPQNLKFYETEYDWQSNSEVTTEYRAEIIYDAKPNPYFYTLQAAGAIHVMDNVDLNFGMNGVADIVQARMLFPLNNITKINYRDLNGNLLSDVTADFVYNSDNYPTSATVTGVNYDEVEGNETSVYAITYTYRPIN
;
A
#
# COMPACT_ATOMS: atom_id res chain seq x y z
N MET A 1 -56.09 -8.50 -38.70
CA MET A 1 -56.03 -7.77 -37.42
C MET A 1 -54.61 -7.21 -37.27
N LYS A 2 -54.42 -5.92 -37.57
CA LYS A 2 -53.83 -4.86 -36.70
C LYS A 2 -52.50 -5.19 -35.99
N LEU A 3 -51.46 -4.42 -36.33
CA LEU A 3 -50.14 -4.28 -35.68
C LEU A 3 -50.22 -3.91 -34.18
N LYS A 4 -49.13 -4.17 -33.42
CA LYS A 4 -48.27 -3.13 -32.77
C LYS A 4 -46.99 -3.68 -32.09
N PHE A 5 -45.83 -3.10 -32.48
CA PHE A 5 -44.61 -2.70 -31.73
C PHE A 5 -43.93 -3.68 -30.73
N LEU A 6 -42.66 -4.07 -30.92
CA LEU A 6 -41.38 -3.34 -30.73
C LEU A 6 -40.84 -3.47 -29.28
N SER A 7 -39.70 -4.17 -29.17
CA SER A 7 -38.50 -3.92 -28.34
C SER A 7 -37.52 -5.06 -28.69
N ILE A 8 -36.62 -4.97 -29.68
CA ILE A 8 -35.33 -4.26 -29.61
C ILE A 8 -34.79 -4.21 -28.17
N LEU A 9 -33.73 -4.97 -27.87
CA LEU A 9 -32.39 -4.43 -27.63
C LEU A 9 -31.49 -5.49 -26.95
N CYS A 10 -30.30 -5.69 -27.52
CA CYS A 10 -29.11 -6.33 -26.94
C CYS A 10 -29.27 -7.74 -26.34
N LEU A 11 -29.04 -8.78 -27.14
CA LEU A 11 -27.76 -9.51 -27.01
C LEU A 11 -26.70 -8.65 -26.31
N ILE A 12 -26.54 -8.92 -25.02
CA ILE A 12 -25.41 -8.50 -24.22
C ILE A 12 -24.18 -9.19 -24.83
N LEU A 13 -23.62 -8.56 -25.86
CA LEU A 13 -22.18 -8.43 -26.02
C LEU A 13 -21.74 -7.62 -24.79
N ILE A 14 -21.52 -8.29 -23.65
CA ILE A 14 -20.48 -7.81 -22.75
C ILE A 14 -19.24 -7.96 -23.60
N ALA A 15 -18.78 -6.80 -24.04
CA ALA A 15 -17.50 -6.60 -24.64
C ALA A 15 -16.48 -7.43 -23.87
N ALA A 16 -15.66 -8.17 -24.61
CA ALA A 16 -14.26 -8.22 -24.24
C ALA A 16 -13.75 -6.76 -24.29
N THR A 17 -14.00 -6.00 -23.21
CA THR A 17 -13.15 -4.87 -22.90
C THR A 17 -11.82 -5.51 -22.55
N SER A 18 -10.87 -5.45 -23.47
CA SER A 18 -9.47 -5.39 -23.06
C SER A 18 -9.37 -4.12 -22.23
N CYS A 19 -9.60 -4.23 -20.93
CA CYS A 19 -9.36 -3.15 -20.02
C CYS A 19 -7.87 -3.21 -19.73
N ASP A 20 -7.10 -2.30 -20.35
CA ASP A 20 -5.84 -1.87 -19.76
C ASP A 20 -6.25 -1.18 -18.45
N ASP A 21 -6.48 -1.98 -17.41
CA ASP A 21 -6.91 -1.48 -16.11
C ASP A 21 -5.73 -0.74 -15.48
N SER A 22 -5.85 0.57 -15.35
CA SER A 22 -4.90 1.40 -14.64
C SER A 22 -5.15 1.28 -13.14
N THR A 23 -4.15 1.49 -12.30
CA THR A 23 -4.29 1.53 -10.84
C THR A 23 -5.40 2.48 -10.40
N SER A 24 -5.57 3.60 -11.11
CA SER A 24 -6.71 4.50 -10.88
C SER A 24 -8.07 3.83 -11.11
N ASN A 25 -8.25 3.11 -12.22
CA ASN A 25 -9.52 2.46 -12.53
C ASN A 25 -9.82 1.32 -11.55
N GLU A 26 -8.81 0.49 -11.26
CA GLU A 26 -8.93 -0.62 -10.30
C GLU A 26 -9.38 -0.12 -8.92
N PHE A 27 -8.78 0.97 -8.44
CA PHE A 27 -9.17 1.57 -7.16
C PHE A 27 -10.61 2.08 -7.17
N MET A 28 -11.03 2.77 -8.23
CA MET A 28 -12.39 3.31 -8.34
C MET A 28 -13.44 2.21 -8.48
N ASP A 29 -13.12 1.13 -9.19
CA ASP A 29 -14.00 -0.02 -9.34
C ASP A 29 -14.15 -0.79 -8.02
N ALA A 30 -13.06 -0.94 -7.26
CA ALA A 30 -13.09 -1.54 -5.92
C ALA A 30 -13.76 -0.63 -4.87
N ASN A 31 -13.72 0.70 -5.07
CA ASN A 31 -14.20 1.69 -4.11
C ASN A 31 -15.07 2.79 -4.77
N PRO A 32 -16.24 2.46 -5.33
CA PRO A 32 -17.03 3.38 -6.14
C PRO A 32 -17.56 4.62 -5.39
N ASP A 33 -17.65 4.53 -4.05
CA ASP A 33 -18.14 5.61 -3.18
C ASP A 33 -16.99 6.35 -2.46
N ALA A 34 -15.72 6.10 -2.81
CA ALA A 34 -14.58 6.72 -2.15
C ALA A 34 -14.50 8.23 -2.46
N VAL A 35 -14.62 9.05 -1.43
CA VAL A 35 -14.42 10.51 -1.51
C VAL A 35 -12.94 10.83 -1.35
N ALA A 36 -12.42 11.81 -2.11
CA ALA A 36 -11.02 12.22 -1.99
C ALA A 36 -10.69 12.78 -0.59
N ARG A 37 -9.73 12.17 0.09
CA ARG A 37 -9.13 12.66 1.35
C ARG A 37 -7.61 12.61 1.25
N TYR A 38 -6.98 13.72 1.59
CA TYR A 38 -5.53 13.90 1.50
C TYR A 38 -4.94 13.88 2.90
N ILE A 39 -4.03 12.94 3.18
CA ILE A 39 -3.37 12.83 4.48
C ILE A 39 -2.49 14.07 4.66
N LYS A 40 -2.56 14.65 5.85
CA LYS A 40 -1.72 15.77 6.27
C LYS A 40 -0.63 15.30 7.23
N THR A 41 -0.98 14.49 8.22
CA THR A 41 -0.01 13.90 9.13
C THR A 41 -0.37 12.46 9.47
N ILE A 42 0.66 11.67 9.73
CA ILE A 42 0.58 10.36 10.37
C ILE A 42 1.52 10.41 11.56
N THR A 43 0.98 10.20 12.76
CA THR A 43 1.78 10.12 13.98
C THR A 43 1.75 8.69 14.46
N ILE A 44 2.93 8.10 14.67
CA ILE A 44 3.14 6.75 15.18
C ILE A 44 3.73 6.90 16.57
N VAL A 45 3.16 6.20 17.54
CA VAL A 45 3.61 6.18 18.92
C VAL A 45 3.78 4.74 19.37
N SER A 46 5.00 4.37 19.76
CA SER A 46 5.29 3.02 20.28
C SER A 46 4.85 2.93 21.74
N ALA A 47 4.25 1.80 22.11
CA ALA A 47 3.92 1.52 23.50
C ALA A 47 5.17 1.06 24.30
N GLN A 48 6.24 0.67 23.60
CA GLN A 48 7.43 0.05 24.14
C GLN A 48 8.59 1.03 24.24
N ASP A 49 8.86 1.80 23.18
CA ASP A 49 10.02 2.69 23.09
C ASP A 49 9.70 4.03 22.42
N ASN A 50 9.80 5.13 23.17
CA ASN A 50 9.50 6.45 22.64
C ASN A 50 10.56 7.00 21.67
N GLU A 51 11.70 6.33 21.51
CA GLU A 51 12.67 6.64 20.45
C GLU A 51 12.16 6.21 19.07
N GLU A 52 11.16 5.32 19.01
CA GLU A 52 10.47 4.90 17.78
C GLU A 52 9.31 5.84 17.40
N ASP A 53 8.95 6.79 18.27
CA ASP A 53 7.88 7.74 17.99
C ASP A 53 8.27 8.63 16.80
N THR A 54 7.42 8.65 15.78
CA THR A 54 7.64 9.47 14.57
C THR A 54 6.38 10.20 14.13
N THR A 55 6.56 11.30 13.40
CA THR A 55 5.45 12.02 12.76
C THR A 55 5.80 12.38 11.34
N ILE A 56 5.13 11.69 10.41
CA ILE A 56 5.21 11.95 8.99
C ILE A 56 4.26 13.11 8.66
N THR A 57 4.79 14.15 8.04
CA THR A 57 4.06 15.34 7.58
C THR A 57 4.11 15.42 6.06
N ILE A 58 2.93 15.52 5.44
CA ILE A 58 2.77 15.66 4.00
C ILE A 58 2.37 17.10 3.68
N ASN A 59 3.20 17.77 2.89
CA ASN A 59 2.99 19.15 2.46
C ASN A 59 2.50 19.19 1.01
N TYR A 60 1.68 20.20 0.71
CA TYR A 60 1.07 20.37 -0.61
C TYR A 60 1.38 21.75 -1.16
N ASP A 61 1.49 21.86 -2.48
CA ASP A 61 1.64 23.14 -3.18
C ASP A 61 0.27 23.81 -3.47
N ASP A 62 0.32 24.98 -4.09
CA ASP A 62 -0.88 25.77 -4.44
C ASP A 62 -1.77 25.09 -5.51
N ASN A 63 -1.31 24.00 -6.14
CA ASN A 63 -2.07 23.20 -7.10
C ASN A 63 -2.60 21.89 -6.47
N ASP A 64 -2.59 21.78 -5.15
CA ASP A 64 -2.99 20.59 -4.40
C ASP A 64 -2.15 19.33 -4.67
N ARG A 65 -0.92 19.48 -5.18
CA ARG A 65 0.03 18.37 -5.37
C ARG A 65 0.92 18.24 -4.15
N VAL A 66 1.38 17.03 -3.83
CA VAL A 66 2.35 16.84 -2.73
C VAL A 66 3.66 17.53 -3.12
N SER A 67 4.15 18.45 -2.30
CA SER A 67 5.41 19.17 -2.51
C SER A 67 6.56 18.56 -1.72
N SER A 68 6.28 18.03 -0.53
CA SER A 68 7.24 17.29 0.27
C SER A 68 6.61 16.34 1.29
N ILE A 69 7.37 15.35 1.71
CA ILE A 69 7.08 14.46 2.84
C ILE A 69 8.28 14.51 3.78
N THR A 70 8.04 14.64 5.09
CA THR A 70 9.10 14.71 6.12
C THR A 70 8.67 14.03 7.40
N ASP A 71 9.57 13.33 8.07
CA ASP A 71 9.41 12.79 9.43
C ASP A 71 10.01 13.73 10.51
N GLY A 72 10.55 14.87 10.11
CA GLY A 72 11.28 15.82 10.95
C GLY A 72 12.81 15.65 10.94
N THR A 73 13.31 14.51 10.45
CA THR A 73 14.74 14.19 10.29
C THR A 73 15.13 14.22 8.83
N GLU A 74 14.40 13.50 8.00
CA GLU A 74 14.56 13.39 6.55
C GLU A 74 13.43 14.11 5.82
N THR A 75 13.66 14.45 4.57
CA THR A 75 12.65 15.12 3.74
C THR A 75 12.81 14.70 2.29
N SER A 76 11.73 14.12 1.74
CA SER A 76 11.56 13.87 0.32
C SER A 76 10.89 15.07 -0.35
N LEU A 77 11.50 15.65 -1.39
CA LEU A 77 10.94 16.76 -2.16
C LEU A 77 10.45 16.30 -3.53
N PHE A 78 9.20 16.64 -3.87
CA PHE A 78 8.56 16.22 -5.11
C PHE A 78 8.66 17.33 -6.16
N VAL A 79 9.29 17.01 -7.30
CA VAL A 79 9.57 17.95 -8.40
C VAL A 79 8.70 17.61 -9.60
N TYR A 80 8.00 18.62 -10.12
CA TYR A 80 7.05 18.46 -11.21
C TYR A 80 7.48 19.22 -12.47
N GLU A 81 7.38 18.57 -13.62
CA GLU A 81 7.53 19.20 -14.95
C GLU A 81 6.26 18.99 -15.76
N ASN A 82 5.75 20.04 -16.40
CA ASN A 82 4.49 20.00 -17.16
C ASN A 82 3.30 19.39 -16.39
N ASN A 83 3.26 19.61 -15.07
CA ASN A 83 2.26 19.07 -14.16
C ASN A 83 2.31 17.54 -13.95
N GLN A 84 3.43 16.89 -14.27
CA GLN A 84 3.69 15.48 -14.00
C GLN A 84 4.89 15.35 -13.05
N LEU A 85 4.88 14.34 -12.19
CA LEU A 85 6.03 14.04 -11.33
C LEU A 85 7.23 13.74 -12.22
N SER A 86 8.28 14.55 -12.10
CA SER A 86 9.52 14.41 -12.88
C SER A 86 10.61 13.74 -12.04
N ASN A 87 10.71 14.11 -10.76
CA ASN A 87 11.72 13.59 -9.86
C ASN A 87 11.30 13.72 -8.39
N VAL A 88 11.93 12.93 -7.53
CA VAL A 88 11.94 13.13 -6.07
C VAL A 88 13.40 13.40 -5.66
N THR A 89 13.68 14.55 -5.06
CA THR A 89 15.03 15.00 -4.68
C THR A 89 15.18 15.11 -3.16
N ASP A 90 16.36 14.80 -2.62
CA ASP A 90 16.67 14.65 -1.18
C ASP A 90 15.85 13.48 -0.55
N GLY A 91 16.31 12.60 0.34
CA GLY A 91 17.59 12.39 1.03
C GLY A 91 17.48 11.24 2.03
N GLY A 92 16.70 10.21 1.70
CA GLY A 92 16.33 9.05 2.53
C GLY A 92 14.85 8.66 2.33
N GLU A 93 14.49 7.41 2.65
CA GLU A 93 13.13 6.88 2.45
C GLU A 93 12.22 7.37 3.59
N THR A 94 11.31 8.30 3.27
CA THR A 94 10.54 9.01 4.32
C THR A 94 9.13 8.44 4.55
N MET A 95 8.75 7.40 3.79
CA MET A 95 7.45 6.73 3.90
C MET A 95 7.53 5.35 3.25
N SER A 96 7.69 4.29 4.04
CA SER A 96 7.42 2.92 3.60
C SER A 96 6.05 2.44 4.08
N VAL A 97 5.34 1.68 3.23
CA VAL A 97 4.10 0.99 3.65
C VAL A 97 4.43 -0.05 4.73
N GLU A 98 5.64 -0.63 4.70
CA GLU A 98 6.07 -1.67 5.64
C GLU A 98 6.30 -1.10 7.03
N GLU A 99 6.96 0.06 7.13
CA GLU A 99 7.14 0.80 8.39
C GLU A 99 5.78 1.11 9.04
N LEU A 100 4.78 1.48 8.24
CA LEU A 100 3.44 1.79 8.77
C LEU A 100 2.75 0.59 9.43
N TYR A 101 3.08 -0.61 8.98
CA TYR A 101 2.56 -1.86 9.55
C TYR A 101 3.59 -2.55 10.46
N GLU A 102 4.77 -1.97 10.66
CA GLU A 102 5.89 -2.61 11.36
C GLU A 102 6.12 -4.03 10.84
N SER A 103 6.08 -4.14 9.51
CA SER A 103 6.29 -5.39 8.80
C SER A 103 7.71 -5.87 9.04
N PRO A 104 7.93 -7.07 9.61
CA PRO A 104 9.28 -7.58 9.86
C PRO A 104 9.98 -8.13 8.61
N TYR A 105 9.33 -8.07 7.46
CA TYR A 105 9.83 -8.61 6.19
C TYR A 105 9.48 -7.68 5.02
N ASP A 106 10.32 -7.70 3.99
CA ASP A 106 10.25 -6.80 2.82
C ASP A 106 9.31 -7.36 1.74
N ALA A 107 8.15 -7.86 2.16
CA ALA A 107 7.21 -8.53 1.28
C ALA A 107 6.51 -7.56 0.31
N PHE A 108 6.41 -6.27 0.66
CA PHE A 108 5.86 -5.23 -0.21
C PHE A 108 6.93 -4.60 -1.12
N GLU A 109 8.20 -4.90 -0.90
CA GLU A 109 9.29 -4.54 -1.81
C GLU A 109 9.64 -5.69 -2.78
N THR A 110 9.81 -6.90 -2.26
CA THR A 110 10.39 -8.03 -3.02
C THR A 110 9.37 -9.13 -3.38
N GLY A 111 8.14 -9.03 -2.88
CA GLY A 111 7.15 -10.10 -3.00
C GLY A 111 6.56 -10.27 -4.39
N GLU A 112 6.49 -11.51 -4.87
CA GLU A 112 5.71 -11.88 -6.05
C GLU A 112 4.28 -12.26 -5.64
N VAL A 113 3.30 -11.58 -6.22
CA VAL A 113 1.87 -11.88 -6.00
C VAL A 113 1.51 -13.24 -6.58
N ILE A 114 0.98 -14.14 -5.74
CA ILE A 114 0.50 -15.46 -6.13
C ILE A 114 -0.93 -15.37 -6.64
N ASN A 115 -1.78 -14.61 -5.94
CA ASN A 115 -3.15 -14.37 -6.30
C ASN A 115 -3.69 -13.08 -5.66
N TYR A 116 -4.74 -12.57 -6.27
CA TYR A 116 -5.50 -11.42 -5.79
C TYR A 116 -6.85 -11.88 -5.20
N ASP A 117 -7.43 -11.06 -4.33
CA ASP A 117 -8.80 -11.24 -3.85
C ASP A 117 -9.84 -10.79 -4.90
N ASN A 118 -11.13 -10.84 -4.54
CA ASN A 118 -12.21 -10.46 -5.47
C ASN A 118 -12.28 -8.95 -5.76
N ASN A 119 -11.66 -8.11 -4.92
CA ASN A 119 -11.58 -6.67 -5.12
C ASN A 119 -10.32 -6.26 -5.89
N GLY A 120 -9.42 -7.20 -6.19
CA GLY A 120 -8.16 -6.93 -6.87
C GLY A 120 -7.00 -6.62 -5.94
N ASN A 121 -7.13 -6.84 -4.63
CA ASN A 121 -6.01 -6.67 -3.70
C ASN A 121 -5.06 -7.88 -3.74
N PRO A 122 -3.74 -7.70 -3.64
CA PRO A 122 -2.81 -8.82 -3.53
C PRO A 122 -3.07 -9.61 -2.24
N GLN A 123 -3.43 -10.88 -2.35
CA GLN A 123 -3.88 -11.67 -1.19
C GLN A 123 -2.78 -12.55 -0.62
N ASN A 124 -2.04 -13.26 -1.48
CA ASN A 124 -0.93 -14.08 -1.04
C ASN A 124 0.32 -13.74 -1.86
N LEU A 125 1.43 -13.58 -1.16
CA LEU A 125 2.74 -13.29 -1.73
C LEU A 125 3.71 -14.44 -1.47
N LYS A 126 4.71 -14.59 -2.33
CA LYS A 126 5.98 -15.22 -1.96
C LYS A 126 7.10 -14.22 -2.08
N PHE A 127 8.04 -14.31 -1.17
CA PHE A 127 9.23 -13.47 -1.16
C PHE A 127 10.40 -14.30 -0.64
N TYR A 128 11.61 -13.77 -0.79
CA TYR A 128 12.84 -14.45 -0.43
C TYR A 128 13.65 -13.56 0.48
N GLU A 129 14.01 -14.04 1.66
CA GLU A 129 14.97 -13.37 2.54
C GLU A 129 16.32 -14.06 2.42
N THR A 130 17.40 -13.29 2.45
CA THR A 130 18.76 -13.82 2.48
C THR A 130 19.39 -13.50 3.82
N GLU A 131 19.60 -14.53 4.63
CA GLU A 131 20.19 -14.41 5.95
C GLU A 131 21.59 -15.03 5.99
N TYR A 132 22.46 -14.50 6.84
CA TYR A 132 23.78 -15.05 7.06
C TYR A 132 23.75 -16.13 8.15
N ASP A 133 23.99 -17.39 7.76
CA ASP A 133 24.16 -18.48 8.71
C ASP A 133 25.60 -18.49 9.27
N TRP A 134 25.72 -18.09 10.54
CA TRP A 134 27.00 -18.04 11.25
C TRP A 134 27.62 -19.41 11.54
N GLN A 135 26.82 -20.48 11.54
CA GLN A 135 27.31 -21.85 11.74
C GLN A 135 27.93 -22.42 10.47
N SER A 136 27.33 -22.16 9.31
CA SER A 136 27.85 -22.62 8.01
C SER A 136 28.76 -21.60 7.32
N ASN A 137 28.82 -20.36 7.82
CA ASN A 137 29.56 -19.24 7.24
C ASN A 137 29.16 -18.99 5.77
N SER A 138 27.86 -18.99 5.51
CA SER A 138 27.26 -18.82 4.18
C SER A 138 25.94 -18.06 4.25
N GLU A 139 25.61 -17.37 3.16
CA GLU A 139 24.26 -16.82 2.96
C GLU A 139 23.29 -17.95 2.61
N VAL A 140 22.12 -17.92 3.23
CA VAL A 140 21.02 -18.84 2.99
C VAL A 140 19.82 -18.02 2.56
N THR A 141 19.35 -18.26 1.33
CA THR A 141 18.11 -17.66 0.84
C THR A 141 16.94 -18.59 1.12
N THR A 142 15.96 -18.10 1.85
CA THR A 142 14.77 -18.86 2.26
C THR A 142 13.52 -18.24 1.64
N GLU A 143 12.63 -19.08 1.12
CA GLU A 143 11.34 -18.64 0.59
C GLU A 143 10.31 -18.60 1.72
N TYR A 144 9.57 -17.49 1.78
CA TYR A 144 8.49 -17.27 2.73
C TYR A 144 7.17 -16.93 2.01
N ARG A 145 6.08 -16.95 2.77
CA ARG A 145 4.73 -16.61 2.30
C ARG A 145 4.14 -15.52 3.19
N ALA A 146 3.51 -14.53 2.56
CA ALA A 146 2.68 -13.55 3.26
C ALA A 146 1.22 -13.73 2.81
N GLU A 147 0.28 -13.74 3.75
CA GLU A 147 -1.15 -13.61 3.49
C GLU A 147 -1.62 -12.26 4.00
N ILE A 148 -2.21 -11.45 3.12
CA ILE A 148 -2.69 -10.10 3.43
C ILE A 148 -4.21 -10.10 3.47
N ILE A 149 -4.76 -9.48 4.50
CA ILE A 149 -6.19 -9.39 4.74
C ILE A 149 -6.60 -7.93 4.81
N TYR A 150 -7.67 -7.63 4.08
CA TYR A 150 -8.21 -6.29 3.90
C TYR A 150 -9.57 -6.18 4.56
N ASP A 151 -9.92 -4.97 4.99
CA ASP A 151 -11.33 -4.63 5.17
C ASP A 151 -11.92 -4.03 3.89
N ALA A 152 -13.20 -3.68 3.92
CA ALA A 152 -13.90 -3.13 2.77
C ALA A 152 -13.69 -1.60 2.59
N LYS A 153 -12.81 -0.96 3.39
CA LYS A 153 -12.58 0.48 3.30
C LYS A 153 -11.52 0.79 2.24
N PRO A 154 -11.55 1.97 1.62
CA PRO A 154 -10.54 2.33 0.63
C PRO A 154 -9.15 2.39 1.25
N ASN A 155 -8.12 2.07 0.45
CA ASN A 155 -6.74 2.37 0.83
C ASN A 155 -6.62 3.89 1.14
N PRO A 156 -6.29 4.27 2.39
CA PRO A 156 -6.31 5.67 2.82
C PRO A 156 -5.20 6.53 2.16
N TYR A 157 -4.20 5.88 1.57
CA TYR A 157 -3.05 6.54 0.95
C TYR A 157 -3.32 6.90 -0.52
N PHE A 158 -4.32 6.29 -1.17
CA PHE A 158 -4.52 6.39 -2.62
C PHE A 158 -4.53 7.84 -3.14
N TYR A 159 -5.40 8.70 -2.60
CA TYR A 159 -5.51 10.08 -3.08
C TYR A 159 -4.30 10.95 -2.73
N THR A 160 -3.60 10.62 -1.64
CA THR A 160 -2.34 11.29 -1.29
C THR A 160 -1.25 10.92 -2.30
N LEU A 161 -1.13 9.63 -2.63
CA LEU A 161 -0.21 9.13 -3.66
C LEU A 161 -0.58 9.62 -5.06
N GLN A 162 -1.88 9.81 -5.33
CA GLN A 162 -2.35 10.41 -6.57
C GLN A 162 -1.92 11.88 -6.66
N ALA A 163 -2.10 12.66 -5.59
CA ALA A 163 -1.62 14.03 -5.50
C ALA A 163 -0.10 14.16 -5.56
N ALA A 164 0.63 13.11 -5.16
CA ALA A 164 2.08 13.01 -5.33
C ALA A 164 2.51 12.64 -6.75
N GLY A 165 1.58 12.24 -7.63
CA GLY A 165 1.87 11.76 -8.98
C GLY A 165 2.32 10.30 -9.05
N ALA A 166 2.42 9.58 -7.94
CA ALA A 166 2.83 8.18 -7.90
C ALA A 166 1.84 7.26 -8.63
N ILE A 167 0.52 7.48 -8.45
CA ILE A 167 -0.50 6.71 -9.19
C ILE A 167 -0.37 6.93 -10.70
N HIS A 168 -0.07 8.16 -11.13
CA HIS A 168 0.15 8.46 -12.54
C HIS A 168 1.39 7.74 -13.09
N VAL A 169 2.46 7.64 -12.30
CA VAL A 169 3.66 6.89 -12.67
C VAL A 169 3.31 5.40 -12.84
N MET A 170 2.58 4.79 -11.90
CA MET A 170 2.12 3.39 -11.99
C MET A 170 1.19 3.13 -13.18
N ASP A 171 0.24 4.04 -13.44
CA ASP A 171 -0.70 3.97 -14.57
C ASP A 171 0.00 4.02 -15.93
N ASN A 172 1.18 4.65 -16.03
CA ASN A 172 1.89 4.87 -17.30
C ASN A 172 3.16 4.01 -17.45
N VAL A 173 3.38 3.02 -16.60
CA VAL A 173 4.52 2.08 -16.73
C VAL A 173 4.50 1.32 -18.06
N ASP A 174 3.33 1.16 -18.69
CA ASP A 174 3.21 0.58 -20.03
C ASP A 174 3.77 1.47 -21.16
N LEU A 175 4.21 2.70 -20.85
CA LEU A 175 4.68 3.68 -21.83
C LEU A 175 5.98 4.37 -21.37
N ASN A 176 7.11 3.76 -21.75
CA ASN A 176 8.32 4.48 -22.15
C ASN A 176 9.29 4.96 -21.04
N PHE A 177 9.64 4.10 -20.06
CA PHE A 177 10.79 4.34 -19.18
C PHE A 177 12.04 3.58 -19.66
N GLY A 178 13.14 4.31 -19.83
CA GLY A 178 14.44 3.77 -20.19
C GLY A 178 15.08 2.96 -19.06
N MET A 179 14.89 1.64 -19.10
CA MET A 179 15.71 0.54 -18.54
C MET A 179 16.20 0.53 -17.08
N ASN A 180 16.05 1.56 -16.24
CA ASN A 180 16.35 1.48 -14.79
C ASN A 180 15.12 1.96 -13.98
N GLY A 181 14.67 1.17 -13.00
CA GLY A 181 13.52 1.48 -12.12
C GLY A 181 12.14 1.01 -12.61
N VAL A 182 12.03 0.49 -13.84
CA VAL A 182 10.75 -0.04 -14.36
C VAL A 182 10.29 -1.25 -13.56
N ALA A 183 11.21 -2.12 -13.15
CA ALA A 183 10.89 -3.29 -12.35
C ALA A 183 10.23 -2.89 -11.03
N ASP A 184 10.80 -1.92 -10.33
CA ASP A 184 10.31 -1.47 -9.02
C ASP A 184 8.93 -0.81 -9.13
N ILE A 185 8.67 -0.05 -10.21
CA ILE A 185 7.34 0.55 -10.41
C ILE A 185 6.30 -0.51 -10.83
N VAL A 186 6.68 -1.49 -11.65
CA VAL A 186 5.82 -2.65 -11.95
C VAL A 186 5.48 -3.41 -10.65
N GLN A 187 6.49 -3.63 -9.81
CA GLN A 187 6.37 -4.32 -8.54
C GLN A 187 5.45 -3.56 -7.58
N ALA A 188 5.67 -2.25 -7.43
CA ALA A 188 4.81 -1.36 -6.66
C ALA A 188 3.36 -1.39 -7.17
N ARG A 189 3.13 -1.36 -8.50
CA ARG A 189 1.79 -1.49 -9.10
C ARG A 189 1.15 -2.83 -8.76
N MET A 190 1.88 -3.94 -8.87
CA MET A 190 1.36 -5.27 -8.55
C MET A 190 1.02 -5.44 -7.07
N LEU A 191 1.78 -4.81 -6.19
CA LEU A 191 1.61 -4.90 -4.74
C LEU A 191 0.69 -3.83 -4.17
N PHE A 192 0.22 -2.89 -5.00
CA PHE A 192 -0.56 -1.75 -4.55
C PHE A 192 -1.92 -2.21 -3.99
N PRO A 193 -2.22 -1.95 -2.70
CA PRO A 193 -3.49 -2.34 -2.14
C PRO A 193 -4.59 -1.35 -2.54
N LEU A 194 -5.74 -1.86 -2.97
CA LEU A 194 -6.93 -1.06 -3.31
C LEU A 194 -7.79 -0.77 -2.08
N ASN A 195 -7.76 -1.67 -1.10
CA ASN A 195 -8.43 -1.56 0.19
C ASN A 195 -7.44 -1.42 1.35
N ASN A 196 -7.94 -1.05 2.53
CA ASN A 196 -7.11 -0.89 3.70
C ASN A 196 -6.67 -2.26 4.27
N ILE A 197 -5.37 -2.43 4.51
CA ILE A 197 -4.82 -3.66 5.10
C ILE A 197 -5.13 -3.67 6.59
N THR A 198 -5.66 -4.79 7.08
CA THR A 198 -5.97 -4.98 8.51
C THR A 198 -5.17 -6.10 9.15
N LYS A 199 -4.61 -7.01 8.34
CA LYS A 199 -3.75 -8.07 8.84
C LYS A 199 -2.77 -8.58 7.79
N ILE A 200 -1.57 -8.95 8.24
CA ILE A 200 -0.57 -9.66 7.46
C ILE A 200 -0.11 -10.88 8.28
N ASN A 201 -0.11 -12.06 7.67
CA ASN A 201 0.42 -13.29 8.27
C ASN A 201 1.66 -13.75 7.50
N TYR A 202 2.79 -13.88 8.18
CA TYR A 202 4.02 -14.41 7.62
C TYR A 202 4.21 -15.89 7.98
N ARG A 203 4.49 -16.72 6.97
CA ARG A 203 4.63 -18.17 7.14
C ARG A 203 5.84 -18.73 6.41
N ASP A 204 6.38 -19.81 6.98
CA ASP A 204 7.31 -20.68 6.26
C ASP A 204 6.58 -21.56 5.22
N LEU A 205 7.35 -22.32 4.44
CA LEU A 205 6.80 -23.26 3.45
C LEU A 205 6.05 -24.45 4.04
N ASN A 206 6.22 -24.73 5.34
CA ASN A 206 5.47 -25.77 6.05
C ASN A 206 4.13 -25.25 6.57
N GLY A 207 3.87 -23.94 6.45
CA GLY A 207 2.66 -23.26 6.92
C GLY A 207 2.73 -22.80 8.38
N ASN A 208 3.89 -22.90 9.03
CA ASN A 208 4.09 -22.39 10.40
C ASN A 208 4.00 -20.86 10.37
N LEU A 209 3.26 -20.29 11.32
CA LEU A 209 3.16 -18.83 11.47
C LEU A 209 4.43 -18.32 12.16
N LEU A 210 5.17 -17.46 11.48
CA LEU A 210 6.43 -16.88 11.97
C LEU A 210 6.18 -15.51 12.60
N SER A 211 5.30 -14.72 11.98
CA SER A 211 4.90 -13.42 12.48
C SER A 211 3.48 -13.08 12.01
N ASP A 212 2.76 -12.28 12.78
CA ASP A 212 1.57 -11.60 12.28
C ASP A 212 1.47 -10.16 12.75
N VAL A 213 0.98 -9.32 11.85
CA VAL A 213 0.65 -7.93 12.11
C VAL A 213 -0.86 -7.79 12.03
N THR A 214 -1.49 -7.18 13.02
CA THR A 214 -2.92 -6.84 13.02
C THR A 214 -3.10 -5.35 13.29
N ALA A 215 -3.95 -4.69 12.52
CA ALA A 215 -4.25 -3.27 12.63
C ALA A 215 -5.75 -3.03 12.89
N ASP A 216 -6.07 -2.50 14.07
CA ASP A 216 -7.42 -2.17 14.51
C ASP A 216 -7.72 -0.68 14.27
N PHE A 217 -8.45 -0.37 13.20
CA PHE A 217 -8.73 1.00 12.78
C PHE A 217 -10.03 1.58 13.35
N VAL A 218 -10.01 2.88 13.61
CA VAL A 218 -11.19 3.72 13.82
C VAL A 218 -11.34 4.65 12.62
N TYR A 219 -12.53 4.68 12.03
CA TYR A 219 -12.81 5.43 10.81
C TYR A 219 -13.69 6.67 11.05
N ASN A 220 -13.52 7.68 10.22
CA ASN A 220 -14.47 8.80 10.11
C ASN A 220 -15.70 8.44 9.24
N SER A 221 -16.60 9.41 9.04
CA SER A 221 -17.83 9.25 8.25
C SER A 221 -17.60 8.88 6.79
N ASP A 222 -16.42 9.18 6.26
CA ASP A 222 -16.07 8.96 4.86
C ASP A 222 -15.26 7.67 4.69
N ASN A 223 -15.19 6.84 5.74
CA ASN A 223 -14.45 5.58 5.78
C ASN A 223 -12.91 5.73 5.69
N TYR A 224 -12.36 6.85 6.14
CA TYR A 224 -10.91 7.02 6.28
C TYR A 224 -10.47 6.86 7.74
N PRO A 225 -9.36 6.16 8.01
CA PRO A 225 -8.89 5.92 9.36
C PRO A 225 -8.49 7.24 10.03
N THR A 226 -8.95 7.48 11.25
CA THR A 226 -8.50 8.61 12.08
C THR A 226 -7.48 8.16 13.12
N SER A 227 -7.52 6.88 13.49
CA SER A 227 -6.54 6.25 14.35
C SER A 227 -6.50 4.75 14.12
N ALA A 228 -5.41 4.11 14.51
CA ALA A 228 -5.26 2.66 14.52
C ALA A 228 -4.47 2.21 15.75
N THR A 229 -4.66 0.95 16.15
CA THR A 229 -3.70 0.23 16.97
C THR A 229 -3.12 -0.90 16.14
N VAL A 230 -1.81 -0.88 15.90
CA VAL A 230 -1.08 -1.93 15.18
C VAL A 230 -0.39 -2.80 16.21
N THR A 231 -0.57 -4.12 16.11
CA THR A 231 0.10 -5.11 16.96
C THR A 231 0.84 -6.10 16.07
N GLY A 232 2.16 -6.14 16.22
CA GLY A 232 3.03 -7.15 15.61
C GLY A 232 3.39 -8.22 16.63
N VAL A 233 3.33 -9.49 16.24
CA VAL A 233 3.75 -10.62 17.07
C VAL A 233 4.73 -11.48 16.29
N ASN A 234 5.96 -11.59 16.77
CA ASN A 234 6.94 -12.55 16.26
C ASN A 234 6.89 -13.83 17.11
N TYR A 235 6.75 -14.98 16.45
CA TYR A 235 6.62 -16.27 17.10
C TYR A 235 7.97 -16.99 17.10
N ASP A 236 8.58 -17.12 18.28
CA ASP A 236 9.81 -17.88 18.48
C ASP A 236 9.57 -19.01 19.49
N GLU A 237 9.86 -20.26 19.10
CA GLU A 237 9.66 -21.44 19.95
C GLU A 237 10.65 -21.53 21.12
N VAL A 238 11.79 -20.85 21.03
CA VAL A 238 12.92 -20.94 21.96
C VAL A 238 12.94 -19.77 22.92
N GLU A 239 12.83 -18.54 22.40
CA GLU A 239 12.91 -17.31 23.19
C GLU A 239 11.55 -16.83 23.68
N GLY A 240 10.47 -17.38 23.12
CA GLY A 240 9.09 -16.96 23.37
C GLY A 240 8.67 -15.84 22.43
N ASN A 241 7.36 -15.59 22.36
CA ASN A 241 6.83 -14.59 21.45
C ASN A 241 7.22 -13.17 21.86
N GLU A 242 7.60 -12.37 20.88
CA GLU A 242 7.79 -10.92 21.02
C GLU A 242 6.53 -10.19 20.54
N THR A 243 6.19 -9.07 21.17
CA THR A 243 5.01 -8.28 20.79
C THR A 243 5.30 -6.79 20.83
N SER A 244 5.08 -6.14 19.69
CA SER A 244 5.22 -4.70 19.50
C SER A 244 3.84 -4.07 19.27
N VAL A 245 3.57 -2.90 19.86
CA VAL A 245 2.25 -2.26 19.80
C VAL A 245 2.42 -0.77 19.52
N TYR A 246 1.76 -0.31 18.46
CA TYR A 246 1.86 1.07 18.00
C TYR A 246 0.48 1.71 17.92
N ALA A 247 0.37 2.95 18.38
CA ALA A 247 -0.80 3.79 18.17
C ALA A 247 -0.54 4.74 17.00
N ILE A 248 -1.36 4.65 15.97
CA ILE A 248 -1.28 5.51 14.79
C ILE A 248 -2.42 6.53 14.84
N THR A 249 -2.13 7.80 14.55
CA THR A 249 -3.13 8.86 14.39
C THR A 249 -2.98 9.51 13.02
N TYR A 250 -4.09 9.62 12.29
CA TYR A 250 -4.15 10.24 10.98
C TYR A 250 -4.86 11.58 11.05
N THR A 251 -4.30 12.59 10.38
CA THR A 251 -5.02 13.84 10.09
C THR A 251 -5.11 14.06 8.60
N TYR A 252 -6.18 14.73 8.18
CA TYR A 252 -6.47 15.01 6.77
C TYR A 252 -6.56 16.51 6.53
N ARG A 253 -6.32 16.93 5.29
CA ARG A 253 -6.64 18.28 4.84
C ARG A 253 -8.15 18.55 5.00
N PRO A 254 -8.55 19.79 5.31
CA PRO A 254 -9.95 20.19 5.27
C PRO A 254 -10.55 19.91 3.88
N ILE A 255 -11.81 19.48 3.82
CA ILE A 255 -12.55 19.49 2.56
C ILE A 255 -12.86 20.95 2.23
N ASN A 256 -12.43 21.40 1.05
CA ASN A 256 -12.81 22.70 0.50
C ASN A 256 -14.17 22.61 -0.22
#